data_AF-A0A4Q7NXG8-F1
#
_entry.id   AF-A0A4Q7NXG8-F1
#
_cell.length_a   1.000
_cell.length_b   1.000
_cell.length_c   1.000
_cell.angle_alpha   90.00
_cell.angle_beta   90.00
_cell.angle_gamma   90.00
#
_symmetry.space_group_name_H-M   'P 1'
#
loop_
_entity.id
_entity.type
_entity.pdbx_description
1 polymer ?
#
loop_
_entity_poly.entity_id
_entity_poly.type
_entity_poly.pdbx_seq_one_letter_code
_entity_poly.pdbx_strand_id
1 'polypeptide(L)' 'MWSRKLIKNKIYAVILIALGAFSVPIEWDGTFFLFTLLLGGYLFFSEENWIM' A
#
# COMPACT_ATOMS: atom_id res chain seq x y z
N MET A 1 9.63 2.96 15.23
CA MET A 1 8.70 2.84 14.09
C MET A 1 9.38 2.60 12.73
N TRP A 2 10.69 2.84 12.56
CA TRP A 2 11.49 2.38 11.40
C TRP A 2 12.51 1.33 11.85
N SER A 3 12.02 0.13 12.19
CA SER A 3 12.91 -1.04 12.28
C SER A 3 13.26 -1.47 10.87
N ARG A 4 14.50 -1.86 10.58
CA ARG A 4 14.90 -2.39 9.26
C ARG A 4 13.99 -3.55 8.79
N LYS A 5 13.40 -4.27 9.74
CA LYS A 5 12.43 -5.33 9.47
C LYS A 5 11.14 -4.82 8.82
N LEU A 6 10.69 -3.60 9.11
CA LEU A 6 9.42 -3.02 8.63
C LEU A 6 9.54 -2.25 7.31
N ILE A 7 10.76 -2.11 6.78
CA ILE A 7 10.99 -1.39 5.52
C ILE A 7 10.30 -2.09 4.36
N LYS A 8 10.30 -3.43 4.32
CA LYS A 8 9.59 -4.20 3.28
C LYS A 8 8.11 -3.82 3.26
N ASN A 9 7.39 -3.92 4.37
CA ASN A 9 6.00 -3.48 4.47
C ASN A 9 5.77 -2.07 3.93
N LYS A 10 6.62 -1.11 4.29
CA LYS A 10 6.46 0.29 3.83
C LYS A 10 6.68 0.43 2.32
N ILE A 11 7.65 -0.29 1.75
CA ILE A 11 7.88 -0.31 0.30
C ILE A 11 6.67 -0.91 -0.42
N TYR A 12 6.19 -2.07 0.03
CA TYR A 12 5.03 -2.72 -0.58
C TYR A 12 3.76 -1.87 -0.44
N ALA A 13 3.56 -1.21 0.70
CA ALA A 13 2.45 -0.29 0.91
C ALA A 13 2.44 0.85 -0.12
N VAL A 14 3.59 1.51 -0.30
CA VAL A 14 3.73 2.62 -1.25
C VAL A 14 3.50 2.14 -2.68
N ILE A 15 4.03 0.98 -3.06
CA ILE A 15 3.80 0.39 -4.39
C ILE A 15 2.30 0.11 -4.63
N LEU A 16 1.62 -0.48 -3.65
CA LEU A 16 0.18 -0.79 -3.73
C LEU A 16 -0.67 0.47 -3.92
N ILE A 17 -0.40 1.49 -3.10
CA ILE A 17 -1.13 2.77 -3.16
C ILE A 17 -0.84 3.47 -4.49
N ALA A 18 0.41 3.47 -4.95
CA ALA A 18 0.78 4.05 -6.24
C ALA A 18 0.09 3.35 -7.42
N LEU A 19 0.05 2.02 -7.44
CA LEU A 19 -0.67 1.25 -8.47
C LEU A 19 -2.16 1.59 -8.48
N GLY A 20 -2.77 1.68 -7.30
CA GLY A 20 -4.15 2.15 -7.19
C GLY A 20 -4.34 3.55 -7.75
N ALA A 21 -3.48 4.50 -7.38
CA ALA A 21 -3.57 5.87 -7.84
C ALA A 21 -3.43 5.97 -9.38
N PHE A 22 -2.54 5.17 -9.97
CA PHE A 22 -2.39 5.09 -11.42
C PHE A 22 -3.58 4.45 -12.14
N SER A 23 -4.36 3.60 -11.47
CA SER A 23 -5.58 3.01 -12.06
C SER A 23 -6.73 4.01 -12.23
N VAL A 24 -6.84 5.01 -11.33
CA VAL A 24 -7.92 6.00 -11.33
C VAL A 24 -8.06 6.74 -12.67
N PRO A 25 -7.00 7.31 -13.27
CA PRO A 25 -7.12 8.01 -14.53
C PRO A 25 -7.37 7.11 -15.75
N ILE A 26 -7.24 5.77 -15.61
CA ILE A 26 -7.47 4.82 -16.71
C ILE A 26 -8.97 4.57 -16.87
N GLU A 27 -9.64 4.21 -15.77
CA GLU A 27 -11.06 3.84 -15.78
C GLU A 27 -11.99 4.97 -15.30
N TRP A 28 -11.43 6.07 -14.78
CA TRP A 28 -12.15 7.12 -14.05
C TRP A 28 -12.99 6.58 -12.86
N ASP A 29 -12.69 5.36 -12.41
CA ASP A 29 -13.27 4.71 -11.23
C ASP A 29 -12.23 4.64 -10.11
N GLY A 30 -12.63 5.06 -8.91
CA GLY A 30 -11.80 5.06 -7.71
C GLY A 30 -11.89 3.78 -6.88
N THR A 31 -12.75 2.84 -7.25
CA THR A 31 -13.04 1.64 -6.45
C THR A 31 -11.78 0.82 -6.18
N PHE A 32 -11.01 0.51 -7.22
CA PHE A 32 -9.74 -0.20 -7.07
C PHE A 32 -8.74 0.57 -6.19
N PHE A 33 -8.67 1.89 -6.36
CA PHE A 33 -7.82 2.74 -5.53
C PHE A 33 -8.22 2.70 -4.05
N LEU A 34 -9.51 2.69 -3.72
CA LEU A 34 -9.96 2.55 -2.33
C LEU A 34 -9.49 1.23 -1.71
N PHE A 35 -9.57 0.13 -2.44
CA PHE A 35 -9.09 -1.17 -1.97
C PHE A 35 -7.57 -1.20 -1.74
N THR A 36 -6.79 -0.67 -2.69
CA THR A 36 -5.33 -0.62 -2.51
C THR A 36 -4.90 0.38 -1.44
N LEU A 37 -5.66 1.46 -1.22
CA LEU A 37 -5.43 2.43 -0.15
C LEU A 37 -5.66 1.80 1.22
N LEU A 38 -6.74 1.04 1.40
CA LEU A 38 -7.02 0.32 2.64
C LEU A 38 -5.93 -0.71 2.95
N LEU A 39 -5.58 -1.56 1.97
CA LEU A 39 -4.55 -2.59 2.14
C LEU A 39 -3.15 -1.97 2.35
N GLY A 40 -2.78 -0.98 1.54
CA GLY A 40 -1.51 -0.29 1.66
C GLY A 40 -1.39 0.49 2.98
N GLY A 41 -2.46 1.14 3.42
CA GLY A 41 -2.53 1.81 4.72
C GLY A 41 -2.29 0.82 5.86
N TYR A 42 -3.00 -0.31 5.86
CA TYR A 42 -2.82 -1.36 6.85
C TYR A 42 -1.37 -1.87 6.89
N LEU A 43 -0.79 -2.14 5.72
CA LEU A 43 0.59 -2.61 5.60
C LEU A 43 1.60 -1.55 6.07
N PHE A 44 1.33 -0.26 5.84
CA PHE A 44 2.20 0.84 6.25
C PHE A 44 2.25 1.03 7.77
N PHE A 45 1.12 0.83 8.45
CA PHE A 45 0.99 0.98 9.91
C PHE A 45 1.29 -0.30 10.69
N SER A 46 1.38 -1.46 10.03
CA SER A 46 1.73 -2.71 10.68
C SER A 46 3.10 -2.64 11.39
N GLU A 47 3.12 -3.07 12.66
CA GLU A 47 4.30 -3.12 13.52
C GLU A 47 5.14 -4.40 13.35
N GLU A 48 4.63 -5.36 12.57
CA GLU A 48 5.30 -6.60 12.23
C GLU A 48 5.49 -6.71 10.73
N ASN A 49 6.59 -7.32 10.27
CA ASN A 49 6.81 -7.52 8.84
C ASN A 49 5.93 -8.66 8.34
N TRP A 50 4.94 -8.33 7.52
CA TRP A 50 3.97 -9.30 6.98
C TRP A 50 4.44 -9.89 5.65
N ILE A 51 5.45 -9.27 5.06
CA ILE A 51 6.10 -9.72 3.83
C ILE A 51 7.35 -10.54 4.23
N MET A 52 7.25 -11.87 4.13
CA MET A 52 8.34 -12.81 4.38
C MET A 52 9.45 -12.66 3.33
#